data_AF-A0A238KAC6-F1
#
_entry.id   AF-A0A238KAC6-F1
#
_cell.length_a   1.000
_cell.length_b   1.000
_cell.length_c   1.000
_cell.angle_alpha   90.00
_cell.angle_beta   90.00
_cell.angle_gamma   90.00
#
_symmetry.space_group_name_H-M   'P 1'
#
loop_
_entity.id
_entity.type
_entity.pdbx_description
1 polymer ?
#
loop_
_entity_poly.entity_id
_entity_poly.type
_entity_poly.pdbx_seq_one_letter_code
_entity_poly.pdbx_strand_id
1 'polypeptide(L)'
;MSRRDARKAVVLGLPEALRKELVRQSEAHVPLAYLVRQTLRRAMDAGLDWAETVSQGDRRPILVQLSCEERARLEMWVTAKQVTEEEAILSLIDGYLKQEARKPPKPDAPTRRGRR
;
A
#
# COMPACT_ATOMS: atom_id res chain seq x y z
N MET A 1 -25.17 -2.85 -12.41
CA MET A 1 -24.63 -2.61 -11.05
C MET A 1 -23.49 -1.60 -11.13
N SER A 2 -23.62 -0.46 -10.46
CA SER A 2 -22.76 0.72 -10.67
C SER A 2 -21.40 0.55 -9.98
N ARG A 3 -20.31 0.79 -10.72
CA ARG A 3 -18.90 0.66 -10.27
C ARG A 3 -18.45 1.74 -9.26
N ARG A 4 -19.36 2.62 -8.82
CA ARG A 4 -19.11 3.74 -7.91
C ARG A 4 -20.05 3.69 -6.72
N ASP A 5 -19.88 2.69 -5.88
CA ASP A 5 -20.54 2.66 -4.58
C ASP A 5 -19.63 3.40 -3.57
N ALA A 6 -20.03 4.60 -3.15
CA ALA A 6 -19.25 5.40 -2.19
C ALA A 6 -19.06 4.68 -0.85
N ARG A 7 -19.95 3.72 -0.52
CA ARG A 7 -19.88 2.85 0.66
C ARG A 7 -18.71 1.86 0.64
N LYS A 8 -18.02 1.70 -0.49
CA LYS A 8 -16.88 0.79 -0.68
C LYS A 8 -15.53 1.52 -0.77
N ALA A 9 -15.54 2.84 -0.69
CA ALA A 9 -14.32 3.63 -0.72
C ALA A 9 -13.89 3.96 0.71
N VAL A 10 -12.61 3.75 0.99
CA VAL A 10 -11.97 4.18 2.24
C VAL A 10 -11.32 5.53 2.00
N VAL A 11 -11.53 6.44 2.94
CA VAL A 11 -10.87 7.76 2.97
C VAL A 11 -9.52 7.58 3.65
N LEU A 12 -8.45 8.00 2.99
CA LEU A 12 -7.08 7.87 3.50
C LEU A 12 -6.38 9.23 3.49
N GLY A 13 -6.07 9.76 4.67
CA GLY A 13 -5.12 10.82 4.91
C GLY A 13 -3.71 10.25 4.96
N LEU A 14 -2.99 10.23 3.83
CA LEU A 14 -1.61 9.74 3.82
C LEU A 14 -0.65 10.71 4.52
N PRO A 15 0.15 10.24 5.49
CA PRO A 15 1.31 10.96 5.99
C PRO A 15 2.26 11.35 4.85
N GLU A 16 2.89 12.52 4.97
CA GLU A 16 3.78 13.04 3.92
C GLU A 16 4.96 12.11 3.65
N ALA A 17 5.52 11.47 4.68
CA ALA A 17 6.62 10.52 4.55
C ALA A 17 6.23 9.33 3.65
N LEU A 18 5.07 8.71 3.91
CA LEU A 18 4.55 7.59 3.11
C LEU A 18 4.25 8.00 1.68
N ARG A 19 3.66 9.19 1.49
CA ARG A 19 3.38 9.70 0.15
C ARG A 19 4.67 9.90 -0.66
N LYS A 20 5.71 10.47 -0.06
CA LYS A 20 7.01 10.66 -0.73
C LYS A 20 7.62 9.32 -1.11
N GLU A 21 7.56 8.33 -0.24
CA GLU A 21 8.13 7.01 -0.50
C GLU A 21 7.37 6.27 -1.61
N LEU A 22 6.03 6.27 -1.59
CA LEU A 22 5.20 5.69 -2.64
C LEU A 22 5.48 6.31 -4.02
N VAL A 23 5.64 7.64 -4.08
CA VAL A 23 5.96 8.34 -5.33
C VAL A 23 7.39 8.05 -5.75
N ARG A 24 8.35 8.02 -4.82
CA ARG A 24 9.77 7.74 -5.11
C ARG A 24 9.98 6.34 -5.68
N GLN A 25 9.26 5.33 -5.17
CA GLN A 25 9.38 3.95 -5.65
C GLN A 25 8.64 3.70 -6.98
N SER A 26 7.79 4.62 -7.40
CA SER A 26 7.08 4.53 -8.67
C SER A 26 7.74 5.38 -9.74
N GLU A 27 8.35 4.74 -10.73
CA GLU A 27 8.85 5.42 -11.93
C GLU A 27 7.70 5.89 -12.86
N ALA A 28 6.50 5.33 -12.68
CA ALA A 28 5.33 5.67 -13.48
C ALA A 28 4.57 6.87 -12.88
N HIS A 29 4.15 7.81 -13.73
CA HIS A 29 3.28 8.94 -13.38
C HIS A 29 1.81 8.48 -13.25
N VAL A 30 1.55 7.56 -12.30
CA VAL A 30 0.20 7.03 -12.04
C VAL A 30 -0.44 7.72 -10.83
N PRO A 31 -1.78 7.74 -10.72
CA PRO A 31 -2.48 8.35 -9.60
C PRO A 31 -2.10 7.75 -8.24
N LEU A 32 -2.02 8.57 -7.19
CA LEU A 32 -1.64 8.11 -5.83
C LEU A 32 -2.55 6.99 -5.31
N ALA A 33 -3.87 7.07 -5.57
CA ALA A 33 -4.81 6.02 -5.18
C ALA A 33 -4.50 4.67 -5.84
N TYR A 34 -3.95 4.68 -7.06
CA TYR A 34 -3.52 3.47 -7.74
C TYR A 34 -2.27 2.88 -7.07
N LEU A 35 -1.28 3.72 -6.75
CA LEU A 35 -0.06 3.30 -6.04
C LEU A 35 -0.38 2.68 -4.68
N VAL A 36 -1.26 3.33 -3.92
CA VAL A 36 -1.72 2.85 -2.61
C VAL A 36 -2.36 1.48 -2.75
N ARG A 37 -3.27 1.30 -3.71
CA ARG A 37 -3.95 0.02 -3.92
C ARG A 37 -2.99 -1.09 -4.34
N GLN A 38 -2.08 -0.80 -5.26
CA GLN A 38 -1.08 -1.77 -5.72
C GLN A 38 -0.15 -2.19 -4.59
N THR A 39 0.28 -1.23 -3.76
CA THR A 39 1.18 -1.47 -2.63
C THR A 39 0.48 -2.26 -1.53
N LEU A 40 -0.76 -1.89 -1.19
CA LEU A 40 -1.58 -2.62 -0.21
C LEU A 40 -1.79 -4.08 -0.63
N ARG A 41 -2.10 -4.34 -1.89
CA ARG A 41 -2.24 -5.71 -2.41
C ARG A 41 -0.94 -6.50 -2.24
N ARG A 42 0.20 -5.91 -2.62
CA ARG A 42 1.52 -6.55 -2.43
C ARG A 42 1.83 -6.78 -0.96
N ALA A 43 1.48 -5.85 -0.06
CA ALA A 43 1.64 -6.00 1.38
C ALA A 43 0.85 -7.19 1.93
N MET A 44 -0.41 -7.34 1.51
CA MET A 44 -1.26 -8.47 1.89
C MET A 44 -0.75 -9.81 1.33
N ASP A 45 -0.21 -9.80 0.11
CA ASP A 45 0.32 -11.01 -0.53
C ASP A 45 1.72 -11.39 0.01
N ALA A 46 2.48 -10.42 0.53
CA ALA A 46 3.79 -10.66 1.14
C ALA A 46 3.70 -11.30 2.54
N GLY A 47 2.51 -11.41 3.13
CA GLY A 47 2.32 -12.02 4.44
C GLY A 47 3.07 -11.29 5.55
N LEU A 48 3.10 -9.96 5.48
CA LEU A 48 3.82 -9.14 6.46
C LEU A 48 3.22 -9.27 7.85
N ASP A 49 4.10 -9.35 8.85
CA ASP A 49 3.71 -9.16 10.24
C ASP A 49 3.48 -7.69 10.54
N TRP A 50 2.50 -7.43 11.41
CA TRP A 50 2.19 -6.08 11.86
C TRP A 50 3.29 -5.54 12.78
N ALA A 51 4.13 -4.67 12.22
CA ALA A 51 5.27 -4.10 12.93
C ALA A 51 4.88 -2.87 13.78
N GLU A 52 4.21 -1.89 13.17
CA GLU A 52 3.97 -0.58 13.77
C GLU A 52 2.64 -0.03 13.27
N THR A 53 1.91 0.65 14.15
CA THR A 53 0.65 1.32 13.79
C THR A 53 0.95 2.73 13.31
N VAL A 54 0.51 3.05 12.10
CA VAL A 54 0.67 4.37 11.48
C VAL A 54 -0.65 5.11 11.46
N SER A 55 -0.67 6.30 12.06
CA SER A 55 -1.81 7.21 12.06
C SER A 55 -1.95 7.99 10.76
N GLN A 56 -3.16 8.48 10.51
CA GLN A 56 -3.46 9.38 9.40
C GLN A 56 -2.62 10.67 9.44
N GLY A 57 -2.35 11.24 8.26
CA GLY A 57 -1.70 12.54 8.13
C GLY A 57 -2.69 13.66 7.82
N ASP A 58 -2.32 14.89 8.17
CA ASP A 58 -3.18 16.10 8.07
C ASP A 58 -3.41 16.60 6.63
N ARG A 59 -2.97 15.86 5.60
CA ARG A 59 -3.06 16.30 4.21
C ARG A 59 -4.38 15.86 3.56
N ARG A 60 -4.66 16.47 2.40
CA ARG A 60 -5.86 16.20 1.60
C ARG A 60 -6.05 14.68 1.41
N PRO A 61 -7.14 14.11 1.95
CA PRO A 61 -7.35 12.68 1.89
C PRO A 61 -7.67 12.24 0.47
N ILE A 62 -7.35 10.98 0.18
CA ILE A 62 -7.69 10.32 -1.08
C ILE A 62 -8.75 9.24 -0.84
N LEU A 63 -9.50 8.93 -1.89
CA LEU A 63 -10.45 7.81 -1.87
C LEU A 63 -9.81 6.59 -2.52
N VAL A 64 -9.82 5.47 -1.80
CA VAL A 64 -9.33 4.18 -2.30
C VAL A 64 -10.46 3.18 -2.30
N GLN A 65 -10.72 2.57 -3.46
CA GLN A 65 -11.73 1.53 -3.61
C GLN A 65 -11.12 0.17 -3.29
N LEU A 66 -11.67 -0.50 -2.29
CA LEU A 66 -11.29 -1.86 -1.91
C LEU A 66 -12.35 -2.86 -2.40
N SER A 67 -11.89 -4.03 -2.84
CA SER A 67 -12.75 -5.19 -3.11
C SER A 67 -13.19 -5.85 -1.80
N CYS A 68 -14.22 -6.70 -1.87
CA CYS A 68 -14.73 -7.41 -0.70
C CYS A 68 -13.66 -8.30 -0.05
N GLU A 69 -12.80 -8.95 -0.85
CA GLU A 69 -11.70 -9.78 -0.35
C GLU A 69 -10.63 -8.95 0.35
N GLU A 70 -10.23 -7.81 -0.25
CA GLU A 70 -9.27 -6.89 0.37
C GLU A 70 -9.79 -6.40 1.73
N ARG A 71 -11.08 -6.02 1.81
CA ARG A 71 -11.69 -5.60 3.08
C ARG A 71 -11.77 -6.73 4.11
N ALA A 72 -12.16 -7.93 3.70
CA ALA A 72 -12.23 -9.07 4.62
C ALA A 72 -10.86 -9.42 5.23
N ARG A 73 -9.79 -9.37 4.43
CA ARG A 73 -8.41 -9.55 4.92
C ARG A 73 -7.98 -8.41 5.84
N LEU A 74 -8.39 -7.18 5.54
CA LEU A 74 -8.08 -6.02 6.37
C LEU A 74 -8.82 -6.06 7.73
N GLU A 75 -10.08 -6.50 7.74
CA GLU A 75 -10.93 -6.63 8.94
C GLU A 75 -10.28 -7.49 10.02
N MET A 76 -9.53 -8.52 9.61
CA MET A 76 -8.76 -9.37 10.53
C MET A 76 -7.75 -8.55 11.33
N TRP A 77 -7.06 -7.61 10.68
CA TRP A 77 -6.07 -6.74 11.34
C TRP A 77 -6.73 -5.64 12.16
N VAL A 78 -7.78 -5.01 11.63
CA VAL A 78 -8.61 -4.02 12.33
C VAL A 78 -9.09 -4.60 13.67
N THR A 79 -9.62 -5.81 13.65
CA THR A 79 -10.11 -6.50 14.85
C THR A 79 -8.96 -6.92 15.78
N ALA A 80 -7.91 -7.53 15.24
CA ALA A 80 -6.80 -8.05 16.05
C ALA A 80 -5.96 -6.96 16.71
N LYS A 81 -5.88 -5.76 16.11
CA LYS A 81 -5.07 -4.64 16.59
C LYS A 81 -5.88 -3.51 17.20
N GLN A 82 -7.21 -3.58 17.14
CA GLN A 82 -8.13 -2.53 17.60
C GLN A 82 -7.83 -1.15 17.01
N VAL A 83 -7.55 -1.12 15.70
CA VAL A 83 -7.25 0.11 14.95
C VAL A 83 -8.33 0.38 13.92
N THR A 84 -8.36 1.59 13.36
CA THR A 84 -9.28 1.94 12.27
C THR A 84 -8.89 1.27 10.95
N GLU A 85 -9.85 1.18 10.00
CA GLU A 85 -9.60 0.68 8.63
C GLU A 85 -8.48 1.48 7.95
N GLU A 86 -8.45 2.79 8.17
CA GLU A 86 -7.42 3.69 7.66
C GLU A 86 -6.04 3.39 8.24
N GLU A 87 -5.92 3.31 9.56
CA GLU A 87 -4.66 2.98 10.23
C GLU A 87 -4.13 1.62 9.78
N ALA A 88 -5.02 0.64 9.58
CA ALA A 88 -4.61 -0.67 9.09
C ALA A 88 -4.01 -0.63 7.69
N ILE A 89 -4.62 0.13 6.78
CA ILE A 89 -4.08 0.30 5.43
C ILE A 89 -2.72 1.01 5.48
N LEU A 90 -2.61 2.09 6.25
CA LEU A 90 -1.37 2.86 6.37
C LEU A 90 -0.24 2.01 6.97
N SER A 91 -0.53 1.24 8.01
CA SER A 91 0.43 0.37 8.71
C SER A 91 0.95 -0.75 7.82
N LEU A 92 0.07 -1.40 7.05
CA LEU A 92 0.47 -2.45 6.10
C LEU A 92 1.34 -1.90 4.96
N ILE A 93 0.99 -0.72 4.45
CA ILE A 93 1.78 -0.07 3.39
C ILE A 93 3.15 0.34 3.92
N ASP A 94 3.21 0.96 5.09
CA ASP A 94 4.48 1.35 5.71
C ASP A 94 5.40 0.14 5.96
N GLY A 95 4.85 -0.93 6.54
CA GLY A 95 5.59 -2.17 6.77
C GLY A 95 6.15 -2.76 5.47
N TYR A 96 5.37 -2.74 4.39
CA TYR A 96 5.81 -3.21 3.07
C TYR A 96 6.92 -2.35 2.49
N LEU A 97 6.76 -1.02 2.53
CA LEU A 97 7.77 -0.09 2.00
C LEU A 97 9.09 -0.19 2.78
N LYS A 98 9.02 -0.34 4.11
CA LYS A 98 10.19 -0.61 4.96
C LYS A 98 10.87 -1.93 4.60
N GLN A 99 10.10 -2.97 4.28
CA GLN A 99 10.65 -4.26 3.85
C GLN A 99 11.32 -4.16 2.48
N GLU A 100 10.68 -3.51 1.51
CA GLU A 100 11.24 -3.32 0.16
C GLU A 100 12.51 -2.45 0.20
N ALA A 101 12.54 -1.41 1.05
CA ALA A 101 13.75 -0.60 1.26
C ALA A 101 14.92 -1.39 1.87
N ARG A 102 14.65 -2.46 2.63
CA ARG A 102 15.68 -3.35 3.21
C ARG A 102 16.14 -4.42 2.25
N LYS A 103 15.40 -4.68 1.16
CA LYS A 103 15.77 -5.69 0.18
C LYS A 103 16.95 -5.16 -0.65
N PRO A 104 18.06 -5.91 -0.79
CA PRO A 104 19.11 -5.50 -1.71
C PRO A 104 18.50 -5.37 -3.12
N PRO A 105 18.95 -4.38 -3.93
CA PRO A 105 18.44 -4.24 -5.28
C PRO A 105 18.56 -5.58 -5.98
N LYS A 106 17.46 -6.05 -6.59
CA LYS A 106 17.50 -7.26 -7.41
C LYS A 106 18.68 -7.09 -8.37
N PRO A 107 19.63 -8.04 -8.44
CA PRO A 107 20.68 -7.95 -9.43
C PRO A 107 19.97 -7.93 -10.78
N ASP A 108 20.13 -6.83 -11.52
CA ASP A 108 19.73 -6.75 -12.91
C ASP A 108 20.28 -8.00 -13.58
N ALA A 109 19.37 -8.83 -14.11
CA ALA A 109 19.76 -10.03 -14.82
C ALA A 109 20.81 -9.62 -15.87
N PRO A 110 21.98 -10.28 -15.93
CA PRO A 110 23.03 -9.86 -16.85
C PRO A 110 22.44 -9.88 -18.25
N THR A 111 22.44 -8.71 -18.88
CA THR A 111 22.14 -8.55 -20.30
C THR A 111 22.99 -9.58 -21.02
N ARG A 112 22.34 -10.62 -21.59
CA ARG A 112 22.99 -11.55 -22.50
C ARG A 112 23.43 -10.75 -23.72
N ARG A 113 24.59 -10.11 -23.65
CA ARG A 113 25.38 -9.73 -24.82
C ARG A 113 25.98 -11.02 -25.36
N GLY A 114 25.16 -11.77 -26.08
CA GLY A 114 25.63 -12.79 -27.00
C GLY A 114 26.39 -12.08 -28.12
N ARG A 115 27.73 -12.08 -28.05
CA ARG A 115 28.58 -11.93 -29.22
C ARG A 115 28.31 -13.11 -30.16
N ARG A 116 27.89 -12.81 -31.38
CA ARG A 116 28.35 -13.52 -32.58
C ARG A 116 28.57 -12.50 -33.67
#